data_AF-A0A8H7VCH9-F1
#
_entry.id   AF-A0A8H7VCH9-F1
#
_cell.length_a   1.000
_cell.length_b   1.000
_cell.length_c   1.000
_cell.angle_alpha   90.00
_cell.angle_beta   90.00
_cell.angle_gamma   90.00
#
_symmetry.space_group_name_H-M   'P 1'
#
loop_
_entity.id
_entity.type
_entity.pdbx_description
1 polymer ?
#
loop_
_entity_poly.entity_id
_entity_poly.type
_entity_poly.pdbx_seq_one_letter_code
_entity_poly.pdbx_strand_id
1 'polypeptide(L)'
;MATQVAGYTVLQTTNLNFSVDEAITQATHSATFLSEMLQMLEPNQAKSNETAHDTYNECIKLKDFISEKLWAVSDNDRITLMQGAVDSLQHVCNQYELLVKSVDQEAGDWEIVDIAN
;
A
#
# COMPACT_ATOMS: atom_id res chain seq x y z
N MET A 1 -4.54 11.06 22.87
CA MET A 1 -5.93 11.58 22.78
C MET A 1 -6.41 11.28 21.38
N ALA A 2 -7.49 10.50 21.21
CA ALA A 2 -8.04 10.17 19.90
C ALA A 2 -8.86 11.36 19.41
N THR A 3 -8.54 11.89 18.23
CA THR A 3 -9.30 12.97 17.60
C THR A 3 -10.49 12.33 16.88
N GLN A 4 -11.70 12.77 17.19
CA GLN A 4 -12.92 12.26 16.56
C GLN A 4 -13.51 13.36 15.66
N VAL A 5 -13.71 13.05 14.38
CA VAL A 5 -14.35 13.95 13.42
C VAL A 5 -15.49 13.17 12.76
N ALA A 6 -16.70 13.74 12.77
CA ALA A 6 -17.92 13.13 12.21
C ALA A 6 -18.23 11.69 12.67
N GLY A 7 -17.92 11.33 13.92
CA GLY A 7 -18.22 10.01 14.49
C GLY A 7 -17.22 8.91 14.10
N TYR A 8 -16.20 9.22 13.29
CA TYR A 8 -15.10 8.31 13.02
C TYR A 8 -13.98 8.56 14.02
N THR A 9 -13.58 7.51 14.74
CA THR A 9 -12.40 7.52 15.60
C THR A 9 -11.18 7.51 14.68
N VAL A 10 -10.44 8.63 14.61
CA VAL A 10 -9.16 8.68 13.90
C VAL A 10 -8.16 7.87 14.75
N LEU A 11 -8.03 6.59 14.41
CA LEU A 11 -7.06 5.69 15.02
C LEU A 11 -5.67 6.14 14.59
N GLN A 12 -4.95 6.76 15.52
CA GLN A 12 -3.54 7.14 15.41
C GLN A 12 -3.19 7.90 14.12
N THR A 13 -3.22 9.23 14.18
CA THR A 13 -2.60 10.06 13.14
C THR A 13 -1.21 9.52 12.85
N THR A 14 -0.98 9.13 11.61
CA THR A 14 0.31 8.60 11.19
C THR A 14 1.31 9.75 11.34
N ASN A 15 2.16 9.71 12.38
CA ASN A 15 3.01 10.85 12.75
C ASN A 15 4.27 10.86 11.87
N LEU A 16 4.07 11.11 10.59
CA LEU A 16 5.13 11.38 9.65
C LEU A 16 5.43 12.87 9.70
N ASN A 17 6.69 13.23 9.93
CA ASN A 17 7.15 14.61 9.98
C ASN A 17 7.34 15.16 8.55
N PHE A 18 6.34 14.97 7.69
CA PHE A 18 6.32 15.41 6.31
C PHE A 18 5.32 16.55 6.11
N SER A 19 5.67 17.48 5.24
CA SER A 19 4.68 18.29 4.54
C SER A 19 3.89 17.44 3.54
N VAL A 20 2.74 17.94 3.09
CA VAL A 20 1.91 17.23 2.10
C VAL A 20 2.69 17.01 0.79
N ASP A 21 3.47 17.99 0.34
CA ASP A 21 4.20 17.89 -0.92
C ASP A 21 5.39 16.91 -0.84
N GLU A 22 6.06 16.85 0.32
CA GLU A 22 7.08 15.82 0.61
C GLU A 22 6.44 14.42 0.65
N ALA A 23 5.26 14.29 1.27
CA ALA A 23 4.56 13.01 1.33
C ALA A 23 4.12 12.53 -0.06
N ILE A 24 3.64 13.43 -0.94
CA ILE A 24 3.30 13.10 -2.34
C ILE A 24 4.54 12.65 -3.11
N THR A 25 5.66 13.35 -2.94
CA THR A 25 6.93 13.02 -3.61
C THR A 25 7.43 11.66 -3.16
N GLN A 26 7.46 11.42 -1.84
CA GLN A 26 7.86 10.15 -1.26
C GLN A 26 6.92 9.02 -1.68
N ALA A 27 5.60 9.25 -1.67
CA ALA A 27 4.60 8.29 -2.13
C ALA A 27 4.84 7.87 -3.58
N THR A 28 5.10 8.84 -4.46
CA THR A 28 5.37 8.58 -5.88
C THR A 28 6.64 7.77 -6.05
N HIS A 29 7.71 8.12 -5.32
CA HIS A 29 8.97 7.39 -5.33
C HIS A 29 8.82 5.96 -4.81
N SER A 30 8.26 5.77 -3.62
CA SER A 30 8.07 4.44 -3.02
C SER A 30 7.14 3.57 -3.87
N ALA A 31 6.10 4.15 -4.49
CA ALA A 31 5.22 3.41 -5.39
C ALA A 31 5.95 2.93 -6.65
N THR A 32 6.76 3.81 -7.24
CA THR A 32 7.56 3.49 -8.45
C THR A 32 8.58 2.41 -8.13
N PHE A 33 9.31 2.59 -7.02
CA PHE A 33 10.32 1.63 -6.58
C PHE A 33 9.73 0.25 -6.30
N LEU A 34 8.60 0.18 -5.56
CA LEU A 34 7.93 -1.09 -5.32
C LEU A 34 7.43 -1.73 -6.61
N SER A 35 6.87 -0.93 -7.54
CA SER A 35 6.39 -1.44 -8.83
C SER A 35 7.53 -2.03 -9.65
N GLU A 36 8.68 -1.36 -9.73
CA GLU A 36 9.87 -1.87 -10.43
C GLU A 36 10.40 -3.14 -9.77
N MET A 37 10.46 -3.18 -8.44
CA MET A 37 10.83 -4.39 -7.71
C MET A 37 9.91 -5.56 -8.02
N LEU A 38 8.59 -5.35 -8.00
CA LEU A 38 7.60 -6.38 -8.29
C LEU A 38 7.72 -6.94 -9.72
N GLN A 39 8.14 -6.13 -10.69
CA GLN A 39 8.38 -6.60 -12.06
C GLN A 39 9.61 -7.49 -12.17
N MET A 40 10.58 -7.34 -11.26
CA MET A 40 11.83 -8.11 -11.25
C MET A 40 11.77 -9.34 -10.35
N LEU A 41 10.80 -9.41 -9.43
CA LEU A 41 10.67 -10.49 -8.46
C LEU A 41 9.69 -11.55 -8.93
N GLU A 42 10.10 -12.81 -8.83
CA GLU A 42 9.15 -13.92 -8.92
C GLU A 42 8.27 -13.97 -7.66
N PRO A 43 7.04 -14.53 -7.74
CA PRO A 43 6.13 -14.59 -6.59
C PRO A 43 6.79 -15.13 -5.31
N ASN A 44 7.51 -16.24 -5.44
CA ASN A 44 8.20 -16.90 -4.33
C ASN A 44 9.28 -16.02 -3.69
N GLN A 45 9.93 -15.16 -4.49
CA GLN A 45 10.97 -14.25 -4.03
C GLN A 45 10.36 -13.03 -3.34
N ALA A 46 9.23 -12.51 -3.85
CA ALA A 46 8.56 -11.34 -3.31
C ALA A 46 8.14 -11.51 -1.84
N LYS A 47 7.70 -12.72 -1.45
CA LYS A 47 7.34 -13.04 -0.06
C LYS A 47 8.54 -13.05 0.90
N SER A 48 9.69 -13.52 0.43
CA SER A 48 10.94 -13.58 1.21
C SER A 48 11.77 -12.30 1.16
N ASN A 49 11.40 -11.34 0.30
CA ASN A 49 12.16 -10.12 0.10
C ASN A 49 11.78 -9.07 1.14
N GLU A 50 12.65 -8.92 2.15
CA GLU A 50 12.49 -7.95 3.23
C GLU A 50 12.38 -6.51 2.69
N THR A 51 13.17 -6.13 1.69
CA THR A 51 13.11 -4.80 1.08
C THR A 51 11.75 -4.55 0.42
N ALA A 52 11.20 -5.51 -0.30
CA ALA A 52 9.88 -5.38 -0.93
C ALA A 52 8.78 -5.23 0.13
N HIS A 53 8.85 -6.00 1.21
CA HIS A 53 7.93 -5.90 2.34
C HIS A 53 8.04 -4.55 3.09
N ASP A 54 9.26 -4.06 3.30
CA ASP A 54 9.49 -2.77 3.95
C ASP A 54 8.99 -1.60 3.11
N THR A 55 9.26 -1.61 1.80
CA THR A 55 8.73 -0.61 0.87
C THR A 55 7.20 -0.69 0.79
N TYR A 56 6.61 -1.89 0.82
CA TYR A 56 5.16 -2.06 0.92
C TYR A 56 4.60 -1.42 2.20
N ASN A 57 5.21 -1.66 3.36
CA ASN A 57 4.78 -1.05 4.62
C ASN A 57 4.94 0.48 4.62
N GLU A 58 5.98 1.00 3.98
CA GLU A 58 6.14 2.44 3.78
C GLU A 58 5.01 3.00 2.90
N CYS A 59 4.67 2.32 1.81
CA CYS A 59 3.57 2.71 0.92
C CYS A 59 2.23 2.77 1.67
N ILE A 60 1.94 1.80 2.54
CA ILE A 60 0.74 1.81 3.39
C ILE A 60 0.73 3.02 4.33
N LYS A 61 1.84 3.30 5.03
CA LYS A 61 1.92 4.46 5.94
C LYS A 61 1.73 5.79 5.20
N LEU A 62 2.33 5.93 4.02
CA LEU A 62 2.18 7.14 3.19
C LEU A 62 0.75 7.29 2.68
N LYS A 63 0.12 6.18 2.28
CA LYS A 63 -1.29 6.17 1.84
C LYS A 63 -2.22 6.64 2.96
N ASP A 64 -2.05 6.10 4.16
CA ASP A 64 -2.86 6.45 5.31
C ASP A 64 -2.66 7.92 5.71
N PHE A 65 -1.40 8.38 5.74
CA PHE A 65 -1.08 9.78 6.00
C PHE A 65 -1.71 10.74 4.98
N ILE A 66 -1.54 10.48 3.68
CA ILE A 66 -2.10 11.35 2.63
C ILE A 66 -3.64 11.32 2.68
N SER A 67 -4.23 10.15 2.94
CA SER A 67 -5.69 10.00 3.12
C SER A 67 -6.22 10.79 4.31
N GLU A 68 -5.49 10.83 5.43
CA GLU A 68 -5.82 11.69 6.58
C GLU A 68 -5.73 13.17 6.21
N LYS A 69 -4.68 13.57 5.46
CA LYS A 69 -4.47 14.97 5.07
C LYS A 69 -5.46 15.44 4.02
N LEU A 70 -6.01 14.56 3.18
CA LEU A 70 -7.03 14.89 2.18
C LEU A 70 -8.24 15.59 2.82
N TRP A 71 -8.63 15.20 4.03
CA TRP A 71 -9.73 15.83 4.77
C TRP A 71 -9.46 17.27 5.22
N ALA A 72 -8.19 17.68 5.27
CA ALA A 72 -7.76 18.98 5.77
C ALA A 72 -7.39 19.97 4.65
N VAL A 73 -7.34 19.53 3.39
CA VAL A 73 -6.95 20.37 2.24
C VAL A 73 -8.21 20.88 1.53
N SER A 74 -8.20 22.16 1.15
CA SER A 74 -9.28 22.82 0.39
C SER A 74 -8.86 23.24 -1.02
N ASP A 75 -7.60 22.99 -1.37
CA ASP A 75 -7.01 23.28 -2.67
C ASP A 75 -7.25 22.10 -3.64
N ASN A 76 -8.03 22.35 -4.69
CA ASN A 76 -8.43 21.34 -5.67
C ASN A 76 -7.24 20.73 -6.42
N ASP A 77 -6.20 21.51 -6.71
CA ASP A 77 -5.03 21.02 -7.44
C ASP A 77 -4.25 20.04 -6.55
N ARG A 78 -4.08 20.40 -5.27
CA ARG A 78 -3.45 19.52 -4.28
C ARG A 78 -4.28 18.29 -3.98
N ILE A 79 -5.61 18.41 -3.90
CA ILE A 79 -6.51 17.25 -3.76
C ILE A 79 -6.29 16.28 -4.91
N THR A 80 -6.21 16.78 -6.16
CA THR A 80 -5.99 15.94 -7.34
C THR A 80 -4.64 15.22 -7.28
N LEU A 81 -3.57 15.92 -6.89
CA LEU A 81 -2.24 15.32 -6.73
C LEU A 81 -2.20 14.27 -5.61
N MET A 82 -2.84 14.56 -4.48
CA MET A 82 -2.92 13.64 -3.33
C MET A 82 -3.72 12.39 -3.68
N GLN A 83 -4.85 12.54 -4.38
CA GLN A 83 -5.65 11.41 -4.88
C GLN A 83 -4.84 10.55 -5.85
N GLY A 84 -4.15 11.17 -6.82
CA GLY A 84 -3.29 10.44 -7.75
C GLY A 84 -2.17 9.66 -7.04
N ALA A 85 -1.57 10.24 -5.99
CA ALA A 85 -0.56 9.55 -5.18
C ALA A 85 -1.17 8.37 -4.41
N VAL A 86 -2.34 8.54 -3.79
CA VAL A 86 -3.07 7.47 -3.09
C VAL A 86 -3.45 6.34 -4.05
N ASP A 87 -3.95 6.66 -5.24
CA ASP A 87 -4.32 5.67 -6.25
C ASP A 87 -3.11 4.86 -6.73
N SER A 88 -1.98 5.53 -6.95
CA SER A 88 -0.71 4.88 -7.31
C SER A 88 -0.22 3.92 -6.22
N LEU A 89 -0.22 4.40 -4.96
CA LEU A 89 0.13 3.57 -3.79
C LEU A 89 -0.81 2.37 -3.65
N GLN A 90 -2.12 2.58 -3.78
CA GLN A 90 -3.11 1.51 -3.68
C GLN A 90 -2.92 0.47 -4.79
N HIS A 91 -2.64 0.91 -6.02
CA HIS A 91 -2.40 0.03 -7.15
C HIS A 91 -1.21 -0.91 -6.89
N VAL A 92 -0.06 -0.35 -6.48
CA VAL A 92 1.15 -1.16 -6.25
C VAL A 92 1.04 -2.03 -4.99
N CYS A 93 0.39 -1.55 -3.93
CA CYS A 93 0.10 -2.37 -2.76
C CYS A 93 -0.76 -3.58 -3.13
N ASN A 94 -1.78 -3.40 -3.97
CA ASN A 94 -2.62 -4.51 -4.44
C ASN A 94 -1.81 -5.51 -5.28
N GLN A 95 -0.88 -5.05 -6.12
CA GLN A 95 0.00 -5.94 -6.88
C GLN A 95 0.90 -6.76 -5.95
N TYR A 96 1.51 -6.14 -4.94
CA TYR A 96 2.32 -6.84 -3.94
C TYR A 96 1.49 -7.91 -3.22
N GLU A 97 0.30 -7.55 -2.73
CA GLU A 97 -0.59 -8.50 -2.04
C GLU A 97 -1.02 -9.65 -2.94
N LEU A 98 -1.35 -9.39 -4.20
CA LEU A 98 -1.73 -10.43 -5.16
C LEU A 98 -0.57 -11.41 -5.39
N LEU A 99 0.64 -10.87 -5.57
CA LEU A 99 1.84 -11.64 -5.83
C LEU A 99 2.22 -12.53 -4.63
N VAL A 100 2.05 -12.02 -3.40
CA VAL A 100 2.29 -12.81 -2.18
C VAL A 100 1.20 -13.86 -1.99
N LYS A 101 -0.08 -13.50 -2.22
CA LYS A 101 -1.22 -14.44 -2.09
C LYS A 101 -1.14 -15.60 -3.08
N SER A 102 -0.64 -15.40 -4.31
CA SER A 102 -0.49 -16.50 -5.28
C SER A 102 0.48 -17.57 -4.79
N VAL A 103 1.50 -17.22 -4.00
CA VAL A 103 2.43 -18.20 -3.40
C VAL A 103 1.74 -19.05 -2.34
N ASP A 104 0.90 -18.43 -1.51
CA ASP A 104 0.13 -19.15 -0.48
C ASP A 104 -0.89 -20.12 -1.10
N GLN A 105 -1.42 -19.76 -2.28
CA GLN A 105 -2.35 -20.60 -3.02
C GLN A 105 -1.66 -21.75 -3.77
N GLU A 106 -0.38 -21.63 -4.12
CA GLU A 106 0.41 -22.78 -4.62
C GLU A 106 0.84 -23.74 -3.51
N ALA A 107 1.01 -23.25 -2.28
CA ALA A 107 1.36 -24.07 -1.12
C ALA A 107 0.17 -24.86 -0.54
N GLY A 108 -1.07 -24.45 -0.85
CA GLY A 108 -2.29 -25.08 -0.39
C GLY A 108 -3.19 -25.49 -1.55
N ASP A 109 -3.31 -26.81 -1.76
CA ASP A 109 -4.47 -27.47 -2.35
C ASP A 109 -4.47 -27.81 -3.86
N TRP A 110 -3.60 -28.74 -4.24
CA TRP A 110 -4.05 -29.86 -5.08
C TRP A 110 -3.96 -31.15 -4.26
N GLU A 111 -4.74 -31.26 -3.19
CA GLU A 111 -5.14 -32.60 -2.75
C GLU A 111 -6.11 -33.12 -3.81
N ILE A 112 -5.57 -33.82 -4.82
CA ILE A 112 -6.38 -34.57 -5.79
C ILE A 112 -7.13 -35.60 -4.96
N VAL A 113 -8.37 -35.28 -4.59
CA VAL A 113 -9.31 -36.28 -4.10
C VAL A 113 -9.66 -37.14 -5.31
N ASP A 114 -8.94 -38.25 -5.48
CA ASP A 114 -9.35 -39.35 -6.33
C ASP A 114 -10.74 -39.78 -5.86
N ILE A 115 -11.78 -39.31 -6.55
CA ILE A 115 -13.12 -39.85 -6.41
C ILE A 115 -13.10 -41.19 -7.16
N ALA A 116 -12.61 -42.21 -6.48
CA ALA A 116 -12.91 -43.58 -6.83
C ALA A 116 -14.39 -43.84 -6.54
N ASN A 117 -15.22 -43.82 -7.59
CA ASN A 117 -16.48 -44.57 -7.62
C ASN A 117 -16.87 -44.94 -9.05
#